data_AF-A0A5C5WQA1-F1
#
_entry.id   AF-A0A5C5WQA1-F1
#
_cell.length_a   1.000
_cell.length_b   1.000
_cell.length_c   1.000
_cell.angle_alpha   90.00
_cell.angle_beta   90.00
_cell.angle_gamma   90.00
#
_symmetry.space_group_name_H-M   'P 1'
#
loop_
_entity.id
_entity.type
_entity.pdbx_description
1 polymer ?
#
loop_
_entity_poly.entity_id
_entity_poly.type
_entity_poly.pdbx_seq_one_letter_code
_entity_poly.pdbx_strand_id
1 'polypeptide(L)'
;MKTIVILSGGLDSTTLLYHYKAEGHQLHALTFNYGQRHDRELKAARTICEITQTPQEVVDLTALRPLFGANALTEHKIELPTGGYAKETIGITTVPNRNMIMLSVAIGRAISLGFDAVAFGAHGGVNDVMYPDCSPEFASAMSTVGQVCDERLISVLAPFVSWEKSDIVNRGDVLAVPFEHTWSCYAGNSHPCGCCGTCIDRETAFKDCSVADPLTC
;
A
#
# COMPACT_ATOMS: atom_id res chain seq x y z
N MET A 1 -12.48 12.01 12.76
CA MET A 1 -12.65 10.55 12.61
C MET A 1 -11.37 9.84 13.03
N LYS A 2 -11.45 8.72 13.75
CA LYS A 2 -10.27 7.88 14.07
C LYS A 2 -10.10 6.81 13.00
N THR A 3 -8.96 6.80 12.33
CA THR A 3 -8.74 5.94 11.15
C THR A 3 -7.44 5.15 11.27
N ILE A 4 -7.55 3.83 11.10
CA ILE A 4 -6.37 2.98 10.88
C ILE A 4 -5.96 3.15 9.42
N VAL A 5 -4.70 3.45 9.15
CA VAL A 5 -4.15 3.54 7.79
C VAL A 5 -3.23 2.36 7.57
N ILE A 6 -3.52 1.55 6.56
CA ILE A 6 -2.61 0.47 6.13
C ILE A 6 -1.41 1.12 5.44
N LEU A 7 -0.27 1.11 6.11
CA LEU A 7 0.95 1.80 5.68
C LEU A 7 2.05 0.80 5.33
N SER A 8 2.39 0.70 4.04
CA SER A 8 3.52 -0.10 3.55
C SER A 8 4.84 0.68 3.50
N GLY A 9 4.80 2.02 3.52
CA GLY A 9 5.98 2.86 3.29
C GLY A 9 6.27 3.12 1.80
N GLY A 10 5.44 2.59 0.91
CA GLY A 10 5.44 2.94 -0.50
C GLY A 10 4.80 4.30 -0.78
N LEU A 11 4.86 4.73 -2.04
CA LEU A 11 4.31 6.00 -2.50
C LEU A 11 2.83 6.15 -2.12
N ASP A 12 1.98 5.22 -2.55
CA ASP A 12 0.53 5.36 -2.41
C ASP A 12 0.09 5.35 -0.95
N SER A 13 0.61 4.44 -0.14
CA SER A 13 0.22 4.33 1.27
C SER A 13 0.72 5.51 2.10
N THR A 14 1.86 6.10 1.72
CA THR A 14 2.35 7.35 2.31
C THR A 14 1.47 8.52 1.89
N THR A 15 1.14 8.65 0.61
CA THR A 15 0.19 9.69 0.14
C THR A 15 -1.17 9.55 0.82
N LEU A 16 -1.65 8.32 1.04
CA LEU A 16 -2.91 8.07 1.76
C LEU A 16 -2.87 8.57 3.20
N LEU A 17 -1.76 8.33 3.90
CA LEU A 17 -1.55 8.84 5.26
C LEU A 17 -1.64 10.37 5.28
N TYR A 18 -0.93 11.05 4.37
CA TYR A 18 -0.96 12.51 4.26
C TYR A 18 -2.33 13.03 3.84
N HIS A 19 -3.01 12.33 2.93
CA HIS A 19 -4.35 12.66 2.46
C HIS A 19 -5.34 12.73 3.63
N TYR A 20 -5.44 11.68 4.44
CA TYR A 20 -6.35 11.69 5.59
C TYR A 20 -5.86 12.56 6.75
N LYS A 21 -4.55 12.79 6.87
CA LYS A 21 -4.01 13.76 7.84
C LYS A 21 -4.47 15.18 7.50
N ALA A 22 -4.44 15.56 6.22
CA ALA A 22 -4.93 16.84 5.74
C ALA A 22 -6.46 17.01 5.91
N GLU A 23 -7.21 15.90 5.88
CA GLU A 23 -8.65 15.88 6.19
C GLU A 23 -8.96 15.90 7.70
N GLY A 24 -7.94 15.99 8.56
CA GLY A 24 -8.11 16.11 10.01
C GLY A 24 -8.43 14.78 10.72
N HIS A 25 -8.12 13.64 10.10
CA HIS A 25 -8.28 12.34 10.75
C HIS A 25 -7.23 12.14 11.86
N GLN A 26 -7.64 11.45 12.93
CA GLN A 26 -6.72 10.92 13.94
C GLN A 26 -6.22 9.56 13.47
N LEU A 27 -4.96 9.50 13.06
CA LEU A 27 -4.41 8.34 12.36
C LEU A 27 -3.64 7.41 13.28
N HIS A 28 -3.76 6.11 13.01
CA HIS A 28 -2.90 5.06 13.52
C HIS A 28 -2.43 4.20 12.34
N ALA A 29 -1.13 4.12 12.14
CA ALA A 29 -0.55 3.36 11.03
C ALA A 29 -0.44 1.88 11.39
N LEU A 30 -0.86 1.02 10.48
CA LEU A 30 -0.73 -0.43 10.63
C LEU A 30 0.08 -0.96 9.44
N THR A 31 1.26 -1.49 9.76
CA THR A 31 2.23 -1.96 8.77
C THR A 31 2.32 -3.48 8.84
N PHE A 32 2.24 -4.17 7.71
CA PHE A 32 2.26 -5.63 7.68
C PHE A 32 3.63 -6.17 7.26
N ASN A 33 4.20 -7.02 8.12
CA ASN A 33 5.28 -7.92 7.76
C ASN A 33 4.68 -9.28 7.41
N TYR A 34 4.60 -9.62 6.12
CA TYR A 34 4.06 -10.91 5.66
C TYR A 34 5.16 -11.84 5.13
N GLY A 35 6.41 -11.56 5.48
CA GLY A 35 7.57 -12.31 4.99
C GLY A 35 8.00 -11.88 3.58
N GLN A 36 7.79 -10.61 3.24
CA GLN A 36 8.33 -10.03 2.02
C GLN A 36 9.85 -10.14 1.95
N ARG A 37 10.40 -10.19 0.74
CA ARG A 37 11.81 -10.44 0.41
C ARG A 37 12.82 -9.55 1.14
N HIS A 38 12.43 -8.34 1.52
CA HIS A 38 13.29 -7.38 2.20
C HIS A 38 12.48 -6.47 3.13
N ASP A 39 13.17 -5.79 4.04
CA ASP A 39 12.55 -4.91 5.05
C ASP A 39 12.55 -3.41 4.66
N ARG A 40 12.94 -3.05 3.43
CA ARG A 40 13.00 -1.65 2.96
C ARG A 40 11.70 -0.88 3.15
N GLU A 41 10.59 -1.50 2.76
CA GLU A 41 9.24 -0.96 2.96
C GLU A 41 8.91 -0.74 4.44
N LEU A 42 9.26 -1.70 5.31
CA LEU A 42 9.04 -1.58 6.76
C LEU A 42 9.85 -0.41 7.36
N LYS A 43 11.10 -0.22 6.89
CA LYS A 43 11.95 0.91 7.28
C LYS A 43 11.37 2.24 6.79
N ALA A 44 10.94 2.31 5.52
CA ALA A 44 10.29 3.48 4.97
C ALA A 44 9.02 3.85 5.75
N ALA A 45 8.15 2.87 6.04
CA ALA A 45 6.93 3.09 6.82
C ALA A 45 7.23 3.67 8.22
N ARG A 46 8.30 3.17 8.88
CA ARG A 46 8.75 3.70 10.17
C ARG A 46 9.23 5.14 10.06
N THR A 47 10.09 5.45 9.10
CA THR A 47 10.57 6.82 8.85
C THR A 47 9.41 7.77 8.61
N ILE A 48 8.44 7.37 7.78
CA ILE A 48 7.23 8.18 7.52
C ILE A 48 6.45 8.43 8.81
N CYS A 49 6.22 7.41 9.64
CA CYS A 49 5.51 7.57 10.92
C CYS A 49 6.25 8.49 11.89
N GLU A 50 7.58 8.44 11.92
CA GLU A 50 8.42 9.34 12.73
C GLU A 50 8.27 10.80 12.28
N ILE A 51 8.34 11.05 10.97
CA ILE A 51 8.15 12.39 10.37
C ILE A 51 6.74 12.93 10.67
N THR A 52 5.72 12.09 10.50
CA THR A 52 4.33 12.52 10.68
C THR A 52 3.86 12.50 12.13
N GLN A 53 4.68 11.97 13.04
CA GLN A 53 4.32 11.67 14.43
C GLN A 53 3.06 10.80 14.54
N THR A 54 2.88 9.88 13.60
CA THR A 54 1.75 8.95 13.57
C THR A 54 2.11 7.69 14.37
N PRO A 55 1.32 7.29 15.37
CA PRO A 55 1.52 6.02 16.07
C PRO A 55 1.48 4.86 15.07
N GLN A 56 2.42 3.92 15.20
CA GLN A 56 2.56 2.78 14.31
C GLN A 56 2.52 1.46 15.08
N GLU A 57 1.83 0.48 14.50
CA GLU A 57 1.89 -0.92 14.90
C GLU A 57 2.36 -1.77 13.70
N VAL A 58 3.33 -2.66 13.94
CA VAL A 58 3.77 -3.63 12.93
C VAL A 58 3.12 -4.97 13.24
N VAL A 59 2.28 -5.44 12.33
CA VAL A 59 1.61 -6.75 12.41
C VAL A 59 2.44 -7.79 11.69
N ASP A 60 2.78 -8.85 12.42
CA ASP A 60 3.50 -10.00 11.89
C ASP A 60 2.53 -11.06 11.35
N LEU A 61 2.57 -11.25 10.03
CA LEU A 61 1.83 -12.26 9.26
C LEU A 61 2.76 -13.31 8.66
N THR A 62 4.04 -13.40 9.05
CA THR A 62 4.99 -14.38 8.47
C THR A 62 4.53 -15.82 8.66
N ALA A 63 3.73 -16.10 9.70
CA ALA A 63 3.12 -17.40 9.93
C ALA A 63 2.14 -17.82 8.83
N LEU A 64 1.57 -16.87 8.06
CA LEU A 64 0.66 -17.14 6.94
C LEU A 64 1.40 -17.43 5.64
N ARG A 65 2.73 -17.21 5.59
CA ARG A 65 3.55 -17.43 4.38
C ARG A 65 3.33 -18.79 3.71
N PRO A 66 3.19 -19.93 4.42
CA PRO A 66 2.90 -21.22 3.79
C PRO A 66 1.56 -21.26 3.02
N LEU A 67 0.60 -20.41 3.38
CA LEU A 67 -0.71 -20.33 2.72
C LEU A 67 -0.69 -19.50 1.43
N PHE A 68 0.30 -18.62 1.28
CA PHE A 68 0.42 -17.73 0.11
C PHE A 68 1.02 -18.42 -1.12
N GLY A 69 1.49 -19.66 -0.98
CA GLY A 69 2.18 -20.38 -2.03
C GLY A 69 3.53 -19.76 -2.40
N ALA A 70 4.14 -20.32 -3.45
CA ALA A 70 5.41 -19.88 -4.00
C ALA A 70 5.19 -18.65 -4.90
N ASN A 71 5.70 -17.47 -4.49
CA ASN A 71 5.68 -16.25 -5.29
C ASN A 71 6.98 -15.44 -5.11
N ALA A 72 7.33 -14.60 -6.08
CA ALA A 72 8.62 -13.90 -6.11
C ALA A 72 8.77 -12.83 -5.00
N LEU A 73 7.67 -12.40 -4.37
CA LEU A 73 7.70 -11.44 -3.27
C LEU A 73 8.06 -12.11 -1.93
N THR A 74 7.79 -13.40 -1.77
CA THR A 74 8.07 -14.14 -0.54
C THR A 74 9.10 -15.25 -0.71
N GLU A 75 9.45 -15.68 -1.93
CA GLU A 75 10.38 -16.78 -2.19
C GLU A 75 11.64 -16.33 -2.94
N HIS A 76 12.80 -16.40 -2.27
CA HIS A 76 14.07 -15.91 -2.83
C HIS A 76 14.58 -16.70 -4.05
N LYS A 77 14.14 -17.95 -4.21
CA LYS A 77 14.53 -18.83 -5.32
C LYS A 77 13.79 -18.51 -6.62
N ILE A 78 12.70 -17.76 -6.56
CA ILE A 78 11.98 -17.28 -7.73
C ILE A 78 12.59 -15.94 -8.14
N GLU A 79 12.98 -15.84 -9.41
CA GLU A 79 13.49 -14.59 -9.96
C GLU A 79 12.39 -13.52 -10.00
N LEU A 80 12.77 -12.29 -9.66
CA LEU A 80 11.86 -11.15 -9.78
C LEU A 80 11.68 -10.82 -11.26
N PRO A 81 10.44 -10.71 -11.76
CA PRO A 81 10.22 -10.32 -13.15
C PRO A 81 10.74 -8.90 -13.39
N THR A 82 11.44 -8.71 -14.50
CA THR A 82 11.88 -7.40 -15.01
C THR A 82 10.97 -6.98 -16.16
N GLY A 83 10.76 -5.68 -16.32
CA GLY A 83 9.83 -5.11 -17.30
C GLY A 83 8.54 -4.59 -16.66
N GLY A 84 7.73 -3.87 -17.46
CA GLY A 84 6.45 -3.31 -17.01
C GLY A 84 5.40 -4.37 -16.70
N TYR A 85 4.25 -3.94 -16.16
CA TYR A 85 3.12 -4.83 -15.89
C TYR A 85 2.65 -5.53 -17.18
N ALA A 86 2.89 -6.83 -17.28
CA ALA A 86 2.37 -7.69 -18.34
C ALA A 86 1.52 -8.80 -17.70
N LYS A 87 0.41 -9.20 -18.34
CA LYS A 87 -0.49 -10.25 -17.81
C LYS A 87 0.24 -11.53 -17.39
N GLU A 88 1.33 -11.86 -18.07
CA GLU A 88 2.18 -13.03 -17.84
C GLU A 88 3.04 -12.94 -16.56
N THR A 89 3.33 -11.73 -16.06
CA THR A 89 4.24 -11.51 -14.90
C THR A 89 3.51 -11.25 -13.58
N ILE A 90 2.24 -10.83 -13.62
CA ILE A 90 1.42 -10.52 -12.43
C ILE A 90 1.28 -11.74 -11.52
N GLY A 91 1.04 -12.93 -12.08
CA GLY A 91 0.85 -14.15 -11.29
C GLY A 91 2.07 -14.50 -10.43
N ILE A 92 3.27 -14.12 -10.86
CA ILE A 92 4.53 -14.42 -10.18
C ILE A 92 4.72 -13.53 -8.94
N THR A 93 4.15 -12.32 -8.92
CA THR A 93 4.22 -11.38 -7.79
C THR A 93 2.91 -11.29 -7.00
N THR A 94 1.89 -12.07 -7.36
CA THR A 94 0.60 -12.05 -6.66
C THR A 94 0.66 -12.89 -5.39
N VAL A 95 0.41 -12.26 -4.25
CA VAL A 95 0.08 -12.96 -3.01
C VAL A 95 -1.44 -13.15 -3.02
N PRO A 96 -1.96 -14.38 -3.01
CA PRO A 96 -3.40 -14.62 -3.08
C PRO A 96 -4.15 -13.89 -1.97
N ASN A 97 -5.12 -13.06 -2.37
CA ASN A 97 -6.06 -12.38 -1.47
C ASN A 97 -5.42 -11.50 -0.38
N ARG A 98 -4.26 -10.91 -0.69
CA ARG A 98 -3.46 -10.10 0.25
C ARG A 98 -4.25 -8.96 0.86
N ASN A 99 -4.94 -8.15 0.05
CA ASN A 99 -5.64 -6.98 0.58
C ASN A 99 -6.80 -7.38 1.48
N MET A 100 -7.52 -8.46 1.17
CA MET A 100 -8.60 -8.95 2.03
C MET A 100 -8.08 -9.41 3.40
N ILE A 101 -6.95 -10.13 3.44
CA ILE A 101 -6.35 -10.58 4.70
C ILE A 101 -5.92 -9.37 5.54
N MET A 102 -5.22 -8.41 4.92
CA MET A 102 -4.77 -7.19 5.59
C MET A 102 -5.95 -6.34 6.10
N LEU A 103 -6.99 -6.17 5.28
CA LEU A 103 -8.21 -5.45 5.67
C LEU A 103 -8.95 -6.15 6.81
N SER A 104 -9.09 -7.47 6.79
CA SER A 104 -9.72 -8.22 7.88
C SER A 104 -8.99 -8.02 9.21
N VAL A 105 -7.66 -8.06 9.20
CA VAL A 105 -6.85 -7.79 10.41
C VAL A 105 -6.99 -6.33 10.86
N ALA A 106 -6.93 -5.38 9.92
CA ALA A 106 -7.06 -3.96 10.23
C ALA A 106 -8.46 -3.59 10.75
N ILE A 107 -9.54 -4.21 10.24
CA ILE A 107 -10.91 -4.06 10.76
C ILE A 107 -10.99 -4.60 12.18
N GLY A 108 -10.48 -5.80 12.44
CA GLY A 108 -10.43 -6.35 13.80
C GLY A 108 -9.65 -5.45 14.76
N ARG A 109 -8.56 -4.84 14.29
CA ARG A 109 -7.80 -3.88 15.09
C ARG A 109 -8.56 -2.57 15.33
N ALA A 110 -9.28 -2.07 14.33
CA ALA A 110 -10.09 -0.87 14.45
C ALA A 110 -11.18 -1.07 15.51
N ILE A 111 -11.87 -2.22 15.50
CA ILE A 111 -12.87 -2.60 16.51
C ILE A 111 -12.23 -2.62 17.90
N SER A 112 -11.12 -3.33 18.07
CA SER A 112 -10.41 -3.46 19.35
C SER A 112 -9.99 -2.12 19.97
N LEU A 113 -9.71 -1.10 19.14
CA LEU A 113 -9.26 0.22 19.58
C LEU A 113 -10.38 1.28 19.56
N GLY A 114 -11.60 0.90 19.18
CA GLY A 114 -12.71 1.83 18.97
C GLY A 114 -12.39 2.92 17.95
N PHE A 115 -11.87 2.52 16.79
CA PHE A 115 -11.68 3.36 15.60
C PHE A 115 -12.93 3.27 14.70
N ASP A 116 -13.09 4.25 13.81
CA ASP A 116 -14.29 4.41 13.00
C ASP A 116 -14.09 3.90 11.56
N ALA A 117 -12.83 3.81 11.13
CA ALA A 117 -12.50 3.47 9.75
C ALA A 117 -11.13 2.80 9.59
N VAL A 118 -10.99 2.08 8.47
CA VAL A 118 -9.73 1.53 7.95
C VAL A 118 -9.51 2.07 6.55
N ALA A 119 -8.37 2.69 6.30
CA ALA A 119 -7.98 3.21 4.99
C ALA A 119 -6.88 2.36 4.35
N PHE A 120 -6.99 2.08 3.06
CA PHE A 120 -5.95 1.40 2.28
C PHE A 120 -5.76 2.03 0.89
N GLY A 121 -4.52 2.02 0.42
CA GLY A 121 -4.09 2.81 -0.75
C GLY A 121 -4.15 2.05 -2.06
N ALA A 122 -5.17 1.21 -2.26
CA ALA A 122 -5.36 0.55 -3.55
C ALA A 122 -5.75 1.55 -4.62
N HIS A 123 -5.20 1.38 -5.82
CA HIS A 123 -5.47 2.21 -6.98
C HIS A 123 -5.94 1.38 -8.18
N GLY A 124 -6.49 2.06 -9.19
CA GLY A 124 -7.21 1.47 -10.33
C GLY A 124 -6.38 0.57 -11.27
N GLY A 125 -5.12 0.29 -10.95
CA GLY A 125 -4.21 -0.49 -11.77
C GLY A 125 -3.23 0.38 -12.58
N VAL A 126 -2.48 -0.27 -13.47
CA VAL A 126 -1.52 0.35 -14.39
C VAL A 126 -1.67 -0.37 -15.74
N ASN A 127 -1.79 0.34 -16.85
CA ASN A 127 -1.84 -0.24 -18.21
C ASN A 127 -2.88 -1.38 -18.37
N ASP A 128 -4.15 -1.13 -17.98
CA ASP A 128 -5.26 -2.09 -18.03
C ASP A 128 -5.09 -3.36 -17.17
N VAL A 129 -4.08 -3.36 -16.30
CA VAL A 129 -3.84 -4.43 -15.33
C VAL A 129 -4.32 -3.96 -13.96
N MET A 130 -5.42 -4.56 -13.50
CA MET A 130 -5.98 -4.33 -12.17
C MET A 130 -6.00 -5.65 -11.39
N TYR A 131 -5.49 -5.62 -10.16
CA TYR A 131 -5.72 -6.70 -9.21
C TYR A 131 -7.19 -6.67 -8.76
N PRO A 132 -7.93 -7.79 -8.77
CA PRO A 132 -9.34 -7.79 -8.37
C PRO A 132 -9.59 -7.24 -6.97
N ASP A 133 -8.64 -7.39 -6.05
CA ASP A 133 -8.70 -6.87 -4.68
C ASP A 133 -8.24 -5.40 -4.55
N CYS A 134 -8.17 -4.68 -5.68
CA CYS A 134 -7.98 -3.22 -5.75
C CYS A 134 -9.17 -2.49 -6.40
N SER A 135 -10.24 -3.20 -6.78
CA SER A 135 -11.35 -2.59 -7.52
C SER A 135 -12.31 -1.79 -6.62
N PRO A 136 -13.09 -0.85 -7.19
CA PRO A 136 -14.16 -0.16 -6.46
C PRO A 136 -15.20 -1.13 -5.87
N GLU A 137 -15.54 -2.19 -6.59
CA GLU A 137 -16.47 -3.22 -6.11
C GLU A 137 -15.94 -3.96 -4.89
N PHE A 138 -14.65 -4.33 -4.91
CA PHE A 138 -14.00 -4.95 -3.77
C PHE A 138 -13.97 -4.01 -2.56
N ALA A 139 -13.58 -2.74 -2.74
CA ALA A 139 -13.56 -1.76 -1.66
C ALA A 139 -14.96 -1.54 -1.05
N SER A 140 -16.00 -1.44 -1.88
CA SER A 140 -17.39 -1.31 -1.45
C SER A 140 -17.88 -2.55 -0.68
N ALA A 141 -17.56 -3.75 -1.18
CA ALA A 141 -17.86 -5.01 -0.51
C ALA A 141 -17.18 -5.08 0.86
N MET A 142 -15.90 -4.73 0.95
CA MET A 142 -15.16 -4.71 2.22
C MET A 142 -15.71 -3.67 3.20
N SER A 143 -16.17 -2.51 2.72
CA SER A 143 -16.86 -1.53 3.57
C SER A 143 -18.18 -2.08 4.11
N THR A 144 -18.94 -2.81 3.30
CA THR A 144 -20.17 -3.48 3.74
C THR A 144 -19.87 -4.52 4.82
N VAL A 145 -18.82 -5.33 4.63
CA VAL A 145 -18.34 -6.29 5.63
C VAL A 145 -17.96 -5.58 6.93
N GLY A 146 -17.17 -4.50 6.86
CA GLY A 146 -16.76 -3.73 8.04
C GLY A 146 -17.93 -3.18 8.85
N GLN A 147 -19.03 -2.81 8.20
CA GLN A 147 -20.24 -2.30 8.85
C GLN A 147 -21.05 -3.39 9.58
N VAL A 148 -20.80 -4.67 9.34
CA VAL A 148 -21.51 -5.79 9.99
C VAL A 148 -20.64 -6.62 10.93
N CYS A 149 -19.36 -6.25 11.11
CA CYS A 149 -18.43 -6.98 11.96
C CYS A 149 -18.58 -6.68 13.47
N ASP A 150 -19.19 -5.57 13.84
CA ASP A 150 -19.34 -5.11 15.23
C ASP A 150 -20.56 -4.18 15.39
N GLU A 151 -20.99 -3.92 16.62
CA GLU A 151 -22.02 -2.89 16.89
C GLU A 151 -21.57 -1.49 16.44
N ARG A 152 -20.26 -1.22 16.49
CA ARG A 152 -19.66 -0.03 15.88
C ARG A 152 -19.46 -0.26 14.38
N LEU A 153 -20.06 0.62 13.58
CA LEU A 153 -19.86 0.62 12.13
C LEU A 153 -18.41 0.99 11.78
N ILE A 154 -17.70 0.09 11.09
CA ILE A 154 -16.37 0.34 10.55
C ILE A 154 -16.47 0.61 9.05
N SER A 155 -16.01 1.79 8.61
CA SER A 155 -15.94 2.12 7.18
C SER A 155 -14.59 1.71 6.58
N VAL A 156 -14.61 1.12 5.39
CA VAL A 156 -13.37 0.89 4.62
C VAL A 156 -13.22 2.00 3.59
N LEU A 157 -12.11 2.73 3.68
CA LEU A 157 -11.81 3.91 2.88
C LEU A 157 -10.73 3.58 1.85
N ALA A 158 -11.04 3.82 0.58
CA ALA A 158 -10.15 3.51 -0.55
C ALA A 158 -10.22 4.62 -1.59
N PRO A 159 -9.75 5.85 -1.27
CA PRO A 159 -10.00 7.02 -2.10
C PRO A 159 -9.33 6.95 -3.49
N PHE A 160 -8.33 6.08 -3.66
CA PHE A 160 -7.51 6.01 -4.86
C PHE A 160 -7.95 4.93 -5.87
N VAL A 161 -8.98 4.12 -5.56
CA VAL A 161 -9.40 2.99 -6.44
C VAL A 161 -9.85 3.42 -7.84
N SER A 162 -10.19 4.68 -8.03
CA SER A 162 -10.54 5.29 -9.31
C SER A 162 -9.53 6.35 -9.78
N TRP A 163 -8.37 6.43 -9.14
CA TRP A 163 -7.30 7.39 -9.48
C TRP A 163 -6.24 6.71 -10.31
N GLU A 164 -5.68 7.47 -11.25
CA GLU A 164 -4.44 7.10 -11.91
C GLU A 164 -3.27 7.30 -10.94
N LYS A 165 -2.14 6.63 -11.22
CA LYS A 165 -0.96 6.76 -10.37
C LYS A 165 -0.44 8.20 -10.32
N SER A 166 -0.51 8.93 -11.43
CA SER A 166 -0.12 10.34 -11.52
C SER A 166 -1.00 11.26 -10.67
N ASP A 167 -2.29 10.94 -10.48
CA ASP A 167 -3.17 11.67 -9.56
C ASP A 167 -2.70 11.52 -8.11
N ILE A 168 -2.24 10.32 -7.75
CA ILE A 168 -1.69 10.03 -6.41
C ILE A 168 -0.36 10.80 -6.21
N VAL A 169 0.50 10.84 -7.21
CA VAL A 169 1.74 11.65 -7.16
C VAL A 169 1.41 13.13 -7.00
N ASN A 170 0.54 13.69 -7.84
CA ASN A 170 0.07 15.07 -7.75
C ASN A 170 -0.50 15.40 -6.37
N ARG A 171 -1.36 14.52 -5.84
CA ARG A 171 -1.92 14.70 -4.50
C ARG A 171 -0.83 14.72 -3.44
N GLY A 172 0.15 13.84 -3.54
CA GLY A 172 1.27 13.80 -2.60
C GLY A 172 2.15 15.05 -2.70
N ASP A 173 2.42 15.54 -3.90
CA ASP A 173 3.18 16.78 -4.14
C ASP A 173 2.49 18.00 -3.50
N VAL A 174 1.18 18.16 -3.75
CA VAL A 174 0.36 19.22 -3.12
C VAL A 174 0.39 19.15 -1.59
N LEU A 175 0.49 17.93 -1.04
CA LEU A 175 0.55 17.70 0.40
C LEU A 175 1.98 17.70 0.97
N ALA A 176 2.99 17.98 0.14
CA ALA A 176 4.40 17.92 0.48
C ALA A 176 4.80 16.56 1.12
N VAL A 177 4.33 15.46 0.52
CA VAL A 177 4.75 14.11 0.89
C VAL A 177 6.26 13.98 0.66
N PRO A 178 7.04 13.51 1.65
CA PRO A 178 8.48 13.33 1.50
C PRO A 178 8.78 12.06 0.71
N PHE A 179 8.64 12.15 -0.62
CA PHE A 179 8.78 11.02 -1.53
C PHE A 179 10.17 10.37 -1.48
N GLU A 180 11.20 11.07 -1.03
CA GLU A 180 12.56 10.59 -0.79
C GLU A 180 12.64 9.53 0.33
N HIS A 181 11.63 9.47 1.20
CA HIS A 181 11.54 8.51 2.29
C HIS A 181 10.61 7.33 1.98
N THR A 182 10.05 7.27 0.77
CA THR A 182 9.18 6.18 0.33
C THR A 182 9.97 5.07 -0.37
N TRP A 183 9.41 3.86 -0.43
CA TRP A 183 10.03 2.74 -1.12
C TRP A 183 9.02 1.89 -1.89
N SER A 184 9.18 1.80 -3.21
CA SER A 184 8.30 0.98 -4.08
C SER A 184 8.99 -0.27 -4.67
N CYS A 185 10.32 -0.31 -4.71
CA CYS A 185 11.08 -1.32 -5.47
C CYS A 185 11.00 -2.73 -4.86
N TYR A 186 10.76 -3.76 -5.68
CA TYR A 186 10.75 -5.16 -5.24
C TYR A 186 12.13 -5.77 -4.93
N ALA A 187 13.21 -5.20 -5.47
CA ALA A 187 14.54 -5.81 -5.39
C ALA A 187 15.23 -5.59 -4.02
N GLY A 188 14.92 -4.51 -3.32
CA GLY A 188 15.47 -4.23 -1.99
C GLY A 188 16.93 -3.79 -1.94
N ASN A 189 17.51 -3.41 -3.09
CA ASN A 189 18.90 -2.95 -3.23
C ASN A 189 19.16 -1.65 -2.43
N SER A 190 20.37 -1.08 -2.52
CA SER A 190 20.68 0.22 -1.91
C SER A 190 19.84 1.37 -2.50
N HIS A 191 19.48 1.26 -3.77
CA HIS A 191 18.62 2.18 -4.52
C HIS A 191 17.56 1.40 -5.31
N PRO A 192 16.43 2.02 -5.70
CA PRO A 192 15.46 1.38 -6.60
C PRO A 192 16.14 0.82 -7.85
N CYS A 193 15.74 -0.36 -8.31
CA CYS A 193 16.41 -1.03 -9.42
C CYS A 193 16.12 -0.39 -10.80
N GLY A 194 15.11 0.47 -10.90
CA GLY A 194 14.69 1.12 -12.15
C GLY A 194 14.02 0.20 -13.18
N CYS A 195 14.05 -1.12 -12.99
CA CYS A 195 13.61 -2.07 -14.02
C CYS A 195 12.47 -3.02 -13.61
N CYS A 196 12.05 -3.03 -12.35
CA CYS A 196 10.89 -3.80 -11.90
C CYS A 196 9.59 -3.01 -12.11
N GLY A 197 8.45 -3.70 -12.20
CA GLY A 197 7.15 -3.11 -12.50
C GLY A 197 6.80 -1.88 -11.64
N THR A 198 7.06 -1.92 -10.33
CA THR A 198 6.78 -0.78 -9.43
C THR A 198 7.77 0.38 -9.55
N CYS A 199 9.00 0.14 -10.02
CA CYS A 199 9.92 1.23 -10.34
C CYS A 199 9.48 1.95 -11.62
N ILE A 200 9.11 1.18 -12.65
CA ILE A 200 8.65 1.72 -13.93
C ILE A 200 7.33 2.49 -13.73
N ASP A 201 6.40 1.93 -12.97
CA ASP A 201 5.13 2.58 -12.61
C ASP A 201 5.35 3.90 -11.86
N ARG A 202 6.21 3.89 -10.83
CA ARG A 202 6.60 5.11 -10.12
C ARG A 202 7.18 6.16 -11.07
N GLU A 203 8.21 5.80 -11.82
CA GLU A 203 8.90 6.72 -12.73
C GLU A 203 7.93 7.32 -13.78
N THR A 204 7.04 6.50 -14.32
CA THR A 204 6.01 6.93 -15.27
C THR A 204 5.05 7.93 -14.63
N ALA A 205 4.55 7.62 -13.43
CA ALA A 205 3.61 8.48 -12.71
C ALA A 205 4.18 9.87 -12.40
N PHE A 206 5.45 9.95 -11.97
CA PHE A 206 6.14 11.23 -11.75
C PHE A 206 6.32 12.03 -13.04
N LYS A 207 6.71 11.36 -14.14
CA LYS A 207 6.83 12.01 -15.46
C LYS A 207 5.50 12.56 -15.95
N ASP A 208 4.42 11.79 -15.84
CA ASP A 208 3.09 12.16 -16.35
C ASP A 208 2.51 13.39 -15.65
N CYS A 209 2.90 13.64 -14.41
CA CYS A 209 2.49 14.83 -13.66
C CYS A 209 3.55 15.95 -13.60
N SER A 210 4.69 15.80 -14.29
CA SER A 210 5.79 16.77 -14.28
C SER A 210 6.34 17.08 -12.87
N VAL A 211 6.24 16.12 -11.94
CA VAL A 211 6.86 16.20 -10.61
C VAL A 211 8.20 15.45 -10.66
N ALA A 212 9.25 16.01 -10.05
CA ALA A 212 10.53 15.35 -9.99
C ALA A 212 10.50 14.19 -8.98
N ASP A 213 10.83 12.97 -9.39
CA ASP A 213 10.99 11.84 -8.47
C ASP A 213 12.33 11.95 -7.74
N PRO A 214 12.35 12.09 -6.40
CA PRO A 214 13.60 12.22 -5.65
C PRO A 214 14.43 10.92 -5.57
N LEU A 215 13.91 9.79 -6.06
CA LEU A 215 14.59 8.49 -6.02
C LEU A 215 15.14 8.03 -7.37
N THR A 216 14.90 8.79 -8.44
CA THR A 216 15.49 8.57 -9.76
C THR A 216 16.33 9.78 -10.16
N CYS A 217 17.54 9.54 -10.67
CA CYS A 217 18.46 10.60 -11.12
C CYS A 217 17.96 11.31 -12.38
#